data_AF-A0A2A2QWZ1-F1
#
_entry.id   AF-A0A2A2QWZ1-F1
#
_cell.length_a   1.000
_cell.length_b   1.000
_cell.length_c   1.000
_cell.angle_alpha   90.00
_cell.angle_beta   90.00
_cell.angle_gamma   90.00
#
_symmetry.space_group_name_H-M   'P 1'
#
loop_
_entity.id
_entity.type
_entity.pdbx_description
1 polymer ?
#
loop_
_entity_poly.entity_id
_entity_poly.type
_entity_poly.pdbx_seq_one_letter_code
_entity_poly.pdbx_strand_id
1 'polypeptide(L)'
;MKRGSLLSLIFCVVSAATPPQQLHADGILDEPVPWSGSLRKYSIAELVARMSGWADASGKGEFQLAKPLPEEISAAKLDRFDIKETPRPTYREVLTSALESARRRALLEETDKGIRVVYVYARSYSLSGTTREALRRKGRLSLEGIEKDLAEKGWRLSEHVTLRYSGENSILLVDGTDEDIETASRYFGVK
;
A
#
# COMPACT_ATOMS: atom_id res chain seq x y z
N MET A 1 -44.07 -14.25 -68.62
CA MET A 1 -43.63 -14.68 -67.26
C MET A 1 -42.23 -15.27 -67.44
N LYS A 2 -41.12 -14.88 -66.81
CA LYS A 2 -40.82 -14.20 -65.53
C LYS A 2 -39.61 -13.27 -65.75
N ARG A 3 -39.58 -12.13 -65.05
CA ARG A 3 -38.42 -11.24 -64.91
C ARG A 3 -37.47 -11.83 -63.87
N GLY A 4 -36.18 -11.95 -64.20
CA GLY A 4 -35.11 -12.25 -63.24
C GLY A 4 -34.34 -10.97 -62.94
N SER A 5 -34.47 -10.47 -61.71
CA SER A 5 -33.74 -9.33 -61.16
C SER A 5 -32.50 -9.86 -60.45
N LEU A 6 -31.30 -9.35 -60.79
CA LEU A 6 -30.04 -9.65 -60.10
C LEU A 6 -29.77 -8.51 -59.11
N LEU A 7 -30.04 -8.78 -57.83
CA LEU A 7 -29.76 -7.90 -56.71
C LEU A 7 -28.34 -8.13 -56.19
N SER A 8 -27.67 -7.01 -55.95
CA SER A 8 -26.34 -6.84 -55.39
C SER A 8 -26.17 -7.52 -54.03
N LEU A 9 -25.08 -8.27 -53.86
CA LEU A 9 -24.67 -8.89 -52.59
C LEU A 9 -23.51 -8.07 -52.00
N ILE A 10 -23.83 -7.23 -51.01
CA ILE A 10 -22.86 -6.60 -50.11
C ILE A 10 -22.77 -7.51 -48.88
N PHE A 11 -21.62 -8.16 -48.67
CA PHE A 11 -21.33 -8.87 -47.43
C PHE A 11 -20.66 -7.91 -46.44
N CYS A 12 -21.37 -7.59 -45.36
CA CYS A 12 -20.85 -6.86 -44.21
C CYS A 12 -19.82 -7.72 -43.45
N VAL A 13 -18.62 -7.17 -43.27
CA VAL A 13 -17.63 -7.67 -42.30
C VAL A 13 -18.11 -7.28 -40.91
N VAL A 14 -18.59 -8.24 -40.12
CA VAL A 14 -18.88 -8.04 -38.70
C VAL A 14 -17.54 -8.10 -37.95
N SER A 15 -16.98 -6.93 -37.67
CA SER A 15 -15.86 -6.79 -36.73
C SER A 15 -16.37 -7.19 -35.36
N ALA A 16 -15.81 -8.26 -34.79
CA ALA A 16 -16.06 -8.67 -33.41
C ALA A 16 -15.58 -7.54 -32.50
N ALA A 17 -16.51 -6.75 -31.98
CA ALA A 17 -16.23 -5.78 -30.93
C ALA A 17 -15.81 -6.57 -29.69
N THR A 18 -14.55 -6.41 -29.30
CA THR A 18 -14.06 -6.81 -27.97
C THR A 18 -15.05 -6.25 -26.94
N PRO A 19 -15.59 -7.07 -26.02
CA PRO A 19 -16.51 -6.56 -25.01
C PRO A 19 -15.80 -5.45 -24.22
N PRO A 20 -16.49 -4.34 -23.89
CA PRO A 20 -15.90 -3.29 -23.08
C PRO A 20 -15.44 -3.92 -21.76
N GLN A 21 -14.14 -3.77 -21.45
CA GLN A 21 -13.62 -4.11 -20.13
C GLN A 21 -14.48 -3.37 -19.10
N GLN A 22 -15.24 -4.14 -18.31
CA GLN A 22 -15.88 -3.60 -17.12
C GLN A 22 -14.76 -3.11 -16.21
N LEU A 23 -14.59 -1.79 -16.13
CA LEU A 23 -13.82 -1.16 -15.07
C LEU A 23 -14.50 -1.57 -13.76
N HIS A 24 -13.90 -2.53 -13.07
CA HIS A 24 -14.26 -2.86 -11.70
C HIS A 24 -14.06 -1.59 -10.86
N ALA A 25 -15.06 -1.25 -10.05
CA ALA A 25 -15.04 -0.03 -9.25
C ALA A 25 -13.96 -0.05 -8.14
N ASP A 26 -13.40 -1.23 -7.89
CA ASP A 26 -12.31 -1.46 -6.96
C ASP A 26 -11.03 -1.72 -7.79
N GLY A 27 -9.94 -1.08 -7.41
CA GLY A 27 -8.65 -1.17 -8.11
C GLY A 27 -8.05 -2.58 -8.14
N ILE A 28 -6.98 -2.76 -8.92
CA ILE A 28 -6.28 -4.06 -9.04
C ILE A 28 -5.81 -4.61 -7.68
N LEU A 29 -5.54 -3.75 -6.69
CA LEU A 29 -5.14 -4.11 -5.34
C LEU A 29 -6.21 -4.93 -4.60
N ASP A 30 -7.48 -4.67 -4.87
CA ASP A 30 -8.60 -5.30 -4.17
C ASP A 30 -9.18 -6.49 -4.95
N GLU A 31 -8.65 -6.76 -6.15
CA GLU A 31 -8.94 -7.98 -6.90
C GLU A 31 -8.26 -9.22 -6.28
N PRO A 32 -8.92 -10.38 -6.27
CA PRO A 32 -8.33 -11.63 -5.83
C PRO A 32 -7.25 -12.12 -6.81
N VAL A 33 -6.10 -12.58 -6.29
CA VAL A 33 -5.03 -13.11 -7.13
C VAL A 33 -5.48 -14.42 -7.82
N PRO A 34 -5.27 -14.62 -9.12
CA PRO A 34 -5.81 -15.76 -9.85
C PRO A 34 -5.09 -17.10 -9.56
N TRP A 35 -4.04 -17.08 -8.74
CA TRP A 35 -3.18 -18.24 -8.45
C TRP A 35 -3.18 -18.57 -6.96
N SER A 36 -3.08 -19.85 -6.63
CA SER A 36 -2.87 -20.36 -5.28
C SER A 36 -1.74 -21.38 -5.26
N GLY A 37 -1.07 -21.52 -4.11
CA GLY A 37 0.05 -22.45 -3.93
C GLY A 37 1.15 -21.91 -3.02
N SER A 38 2.26 -22.64 -2.95
CA SER A 38 3.42 -22.29 -2.14
C SER A 38 4.58 -21.84 -2.99
N LEU A 39 5.13 -20.66 -2.68
CA LEU A 39 6.39 -20.16 -3.23
C LEU A 39 7.50 -20.40 -2.21
N ARG A 40 8.68 -20.85 -2.67
CA ARG A 40 9.84 -21.12 -1.80
C ARG A 40 11.08 -20.41 -2.32
N LYS A 41 11.82 -19.75 -1.42
CA LYS A 41 13.04 -18.98 -1.75
C LYS A 41 12.80 -17.91 -2.83
N TYR A 42 11.56 -17.44 -2.95
CA TYR A 42 11.18 -16.34 -3.84
C TYR A 42 11.60 -15.03 -3.22
N SER A 43 12.19 -14.13 -3.99
CA SER A 43 12.36 -12.74 -3.58
C SER A 43 11.06 -11.98 -3.70
N ILE A 44 10.95 -10.86 -2.98
CA ILE A 44 9.81 -9.96 -3.13
C ILE A 44 9.75 -9.42 -4.57
N ALA A 45 10.90 -9.14 -5.20
CA ALA A 45 10.93 -8.73 -6.61
C ALA A 45 10.36 -9.80 -7.54
N GLU A 46 10.71 -11.08 -7.35
CA GLU A 46 10.16 -12.20 -8.13
C GLU A 46 8.64 -12.34 -7.92
N LEU A 47 8.15 -12.13 -6.69
CA LEU A 47 6.72 -12.13 -6.40
C LEU A 47 5.99 -10.97 -7.08
N VAL A 48 6.52 -9.74 -7.00
CA VAL A 48 5.94 -8.56 -7.67
C VAL A 48 5.87 -8.76 -9.18
N ALA A 49 6.94 -9.27 -9.80
CA ALA A 49 6.94 -9.59 -11.22
C ALA A 49 5.89 -10.66 -11.56
N ARG A 50 5.70 -11.64 -10.68
CA ARG A 50 4.68 -12.67 -10.85
C ARG A 50 3.26 -12.10 -10.74
N MET A 51 3.03 -11.18 -9.81
CA MET A 51 1.77 -10.48 -9.63
C MET A 51 1.42 -9.62 -10.85
N SER A 52 2.40 -8.91 -11.43
CA SER A 52 2.22 -8.23 -12.73
C SER A 52 1.73 -9.21 -13.79
N GLY A 53 2.40 -10.35 -13.96
CA GLY A 53 1.99 -11.35 -14.95
C GLY A 53 0.61 -11.97 -14.67
N TRP A 54 0.19 -12.07 -13.41
CA TRP A 54 -1.17 -12.50 -13.06
C TRP A 54 -2.22 -11.46 -13.41
N ALA A 55 -1.93 -10.17 -13.18
CA ALA A 55 -2.82 -9.07 -13.51
C ALA A 55 -3.03 -9.01 -15.03
N ASP A 56 -1.94 -9.03 -15.79
CA ASP A 56 -1.95 -9.04 -17.25
C ASP A 56 -2.77 -10.21 -17.82
N ALA A 57 -2.54 -11.42 -17.31
CA ALA A 57 -3.26 -12.63 -17.76
C ALA A 57 -4.75 -12.61 -17.41
N SER A 58 -5.13 -11.92 -16.33
CA SER A 58 -6.52 -11.79 -15.92
C SER A 58 -7.30 -10.74 -16.71
N GLY A 59 -6.60 -9.78 -17.35
CA GLY A 59 -7.21 -8.66 -18.08
C GLY A 59 -7.99 -7.68 -17.20
N LYS A 60 -7.80 -7.73 -15.87
CA LYS A 60 -8.55 -6.93 -14.88
C LYS A 60 -7.90 -5.59 -14.54
N GLY A 61 -6.66 -5.36 -14.95
CA GLY A 61 -5.91 -4.14 -14.67
C GLY A 61 -4.41 -4.37 -14.76
N GLU A 62 -3.63 -3.32 -14.56
CA GLU A 62 -2.18 -3.37 -14.55
C GLU A 62 -1.66 -3.33 -13.11
N PHE A 63 -0.90 -4.36 -12.71
CA PHE A 63 -0.19 -4.37 -11.44
C PHE A 63 1.24 -3.88 -11.66
N GLN A 64 1.45 -2.58 -11.59
CA GLN A 64 2.76 -1.95 -11.72
C GLN A 64 3.06 -1.10 -10.49
N LEU A 65 4.27 -1.19 -9.95
CA LEU A 65 4.69 -0.30 -8.87
C LEU A 65 5.04 1.09 -9.42
N ALA A 66 4.52 2.15 -8.80
CA ALA A 66 4.81 3.53 -9.19
C ALA A 66 6.29 3.90 -9.03
N LYS A 67 7.00 3.21 -8.12
CA LYS A 67 8.45 3.27 -7.96
C LYS A 67 8.99 1.87 -7.64
N PRO A 68 10.22 1.54 -8.08
CA PRO A 68 10.88 0.31 -7.66
C PRO A 68 10.99 0.22 -6.13
N LEU A 69 10.86 -0.98 -5.58
CA LEU A 69 11.12 -1.21 -4.15
C LEU A 69 12.63 -1.04 -3.87
N PRO A 70 13.03 -0.56 -2.68
CA PRO A 70 14.43 -0.55 -2.25
C PRO A 70 15.09 -1.91 -2.43
N GLU A 71 16.38 -1.95 -2.78
CA GLU A 71 17.12 -3.18 -3.09
C GLU A 71 17.05 -4.19 -1.94
N GLU A 72 17.23 -3.73 -0.70
CA GLU A 72 17.15 -4.55 0.52
C GLU A 72 15.80 -5.26 0.69
N ILE A 73 14.71 -4.65 0.21
CA ILE A 73 13.35 -5.21 0.27
C ILE A 73 13.13 -6.11 -0.93
N SER A 74 13.47 -5.63 -2.12
CA SER A 74 13.40 -6.38 -3.38
C SER A 74 14.10 -7.73 -3.29
N ALA A 75 15.30 -7.77 -2.70
CA ALA A 75 16.13 -8.95 -2.57
C ALA A 75 15.72 -9.87 -1.41
N ALA A 76 14.87 -9.40 -0.48
CA ALA A 76 14.45 -10.18 0.67
C ALA A 76 13.77 -11.48 0.23
N LYS A 77 14.23 -12.60 0.77
CA LYS A 77 13.76 -13.94 0.41
C LYS A 77 12.65 -14.40 1.33
N LEU A 78 11.58 -14.87 0.70
CA LEU A 78 10.46 -15.57 1.30
C LEU A 78 10.83 -17.06 1.36
N ASP A 79 11.18 -17.56 2.54
CA ASP A 79 11.54 -18.97 2.72
C ASP A 79 10.41 -19.90 2.29
N ARG A 80 9.19 -19.59 2.75
CA ARG A 80 7.94 -20.20 2.33
C ARG A 80 6.82 -19.17 2.39
N PHE A 81 6.13 -18.97 1.29
CA PHE A 81 5.01 -18.05 1.17
C PHE A 81 3.82 -18.76 0.54
N ASP A 82 2.75 -18.94 1.31
CA ASP A 82 1.58 -19.72 0.92
C ASP A 82 0.43 -18.79 0.54
N ILE A 83 -0.03 -18.87 -0.70
CA ILE A 83 -1.23 -18.17 -1.20
C ILE A 83 -2.38 -19.17 -1.15
N LYS A 84 -3.33 -18.91 -0.24
CA LYS A 84 -4.49 -19.78 -0.01
C LYS A 84 -5.46 -19.73 -1.18
N GLU A 85 -6.12 -20.86 -1.43
CA GLU A 85 -7.17 -20.94 -2.45
C GLU A 85 -8.51 -20.36 -1.97
N THR A 86 -8.84 -20.56 -0.69
CA THR A 86 -10.11 -20.12 -0.08
C THR A 86 -9.91 -19.68 1.39
N PRO A 87 -10.30 -18.46 1.78
CA PRO A 87 -10.59 -17.34 0.87
C PRO A 87 -9.33 -17.01 0.06
N ARG A 88 -9.54 -16.64 -1.21
CA ARG A 88 -8.46 -16.24 -2.11
C ARG A 88 -8.04 -14.82 -1.75
N PRO A 89 -6.76 -14.59 -1.43
CA PRO A 89 -6.33 -13.27 -1.01
C PRO A 89 -6.30 -12.28 -2.17
N THR A 90 -6.41 -11.00 -1.88
CA THR A 90 -6.26 -9.93 -2.87
C THR A 90 -4.80 -9.64 -3.18
N TYR A 91 -4.54 -8.88 -4.25
CA TYR A 91 -3.18 -8.40 -4.55
C TYR A 91 -2.62 -7.59 -3.37
N ARG A 92 -3.44 -6.78 -2.70
CA ARG A 92 -3.09 -6.03 -1.51
C ARG A 92 -2.63 -6.94 -0.38
N GLU A 93 -3.40 -7.98 -0.07
CA GLU A 93 -3.09 -8.92 1.01
C GLU A 93 -1.81 -9.69 0.72
N VAL A 94 -1.62 -10.15 -0.52
CA VAL A 94 -0.42 -10.86 -0.95
C VAL A 94 0.83 -9.99 -0.82
N LEU A 95 0.83 -8.76 -1.36
CA LEU A 95 2.01 -7.90 -1.28
C LEU A 95 2.26 -7.44 0.17
N THR A 96 1.22 -7.12 0.93
CA THR A 96 1.35 -6.76 2.36
C THR A 96 2.00 -7.88 3.16
N SER A 97 1.49 -9.12 3.04
CA SER A 97 2.06 -10.28 3.75
C SER A 97 3.51 -10.57 3.34
N ALA A 98 3.87 -10.33 2.07
CA ALA A 98 5.24 -10.50 1.61
C ALA A 98 6.19 -9.45 2.22
N LEU A 99 5.76 -8.19 2.29
CA LEU A 99 6.51 -7.12 2.94
C LEU A 99 6.66 -7.37 4.44
N GLU A 100 5.60 -7.85 5.10
CA GLU A 100 5.64 -8.23 6.52
C GLU A 100 6.61 -9.38 6.79
N SER A 101 6.69 -10.35 5.88
CA SER A 101 7.69 -11.43 5.94
C SER A 101 9.13 -10.90 5.87
N ALA A 102 9.35 -9.77 5.18
CA ALA A 102 10.60 -9.02 5.20
C ALA A 102 10.71 -8.00 6.35
N ARG A 103 9.84 -8.10 7.36
CA ARG A 103 9.76 -7.19 8.51
C ARG A 103 9.59 -5.72 8.11
N ARG A 104 8.83 -5.48 7.04
CA ARG A 104 8.45 -4.15 6.57
C ARG A 104 6.94 -4.05 6.66
N ARG A 105 6.45 -3.00 7.32
CA ARG A 105 5.04 -2.63 7.26
C ARG A 105 4.89 -1.57 6.19
N ALA A 106 3.87 -1.71 5.38
CA ALA A 106 3.60 -0.75 4.32
C ALA A 106 2.10 -0.66 4.05
N LEU A 107 1.73 0.48 3.50
CA LEU A 107 0.44 0.76 2.91
C LEU A 107 0.59 0.76 1.40
N LEU A 108 -0.46 0.32 0.73
CA LEU A 108 -0.50 0.21 -0.72
C LEU A 108 -1.58 1.16 -1.23
N GLU A 109 -1.18 2.13 -2.02
CA GLU A 109 -2.08 3.13 -2.60
C GLU A 109 -2.08 2.96 -4.12
N GLU A 110 -3.26 2.96 -4.73
CA GLU A 110 -3.34 3.08 -6.18
C GLU A 110 -3.24 4.54 -6.59
N THR A 111 -2.41 4.80 -7.58
CA THR A 111 -2.18 6.13 -8.14
C THR A 111 -2.28 6.07 -9.66
N ASP A 112 -2.32 7.24 -10.31
CA ASP A 112 -2.24 7.37 -11.77
C ASP A 112 -0.97 6.76 -12.38
N LYS A 113 0.08 6.53 -11.56
CA LYS A 113 1.36 5.95 -11.95
C LYS A 113 1.53 4.49 -11.52
N GLY A 114 0.46 3.86 -11.03
CA GLY A 114 0.47 2.51 -10.48
C GLY A 114 0.43 2.48 -8.96
N ILE A 115 0.91 1.38 -8.38
CA ILE A 115 0.84 1.09 -6.95
C ILE A 115 2.00 1.75 -6.23
N ARG A 116 1.68 2.72 -5.38
CA ARG A 116 2.64 3.33 -4.47
C ARG A 116 2.71 2.51 -3.18
N VAL A 117 3.94 2.14 -2.82
CA VAL A 117 4.23 1.49 -1.54
C VAL A 117 4.71 2.56 -0.56
N VAL A 118 3.95 2.75 0.52
CA VAL A 118 4.26 3.73 1.57
C VAL A 118 4.68 2.96 2.81
N TYR A 119 5.97 2.98 3.13
CA TYR A 119 6.49 2.27 4.30
C TYR A 119 6.10 2.96 5.60
N VAL A 120 5.79 2.14 6.61
CA VAL A 120 5.37 2.59 7.93
C VAL A 120 6.37 2.09 8.97
N TYR A 121 6.95 3.04 9.70
CA TYR A 121 8.01 2.83 10.68
C TYR A 121 7.54 3.23 12.06
N ALA A 122 7.94 2.44 13.06
CA ALA A 122 7.77 2.80 14.45
C ALA A 122 9.06 3.41 14.99
N ARG A 123 8.99 4.62 15.55
CA ARG A 123 10.10 5.28 16.24
C ARG A 123 9.67 5.79 17.60
N SER A 124 10.50 5.54 18.60
CA SER A 124 10.30 6.05 19.95
C SER A 124 11.07 7.35 20.16
N TYR A 125 10.42 8.30 20.83
CA TYR A 125 10.98 9.58 21.23
C TYR A 125 10.85 9.71 22.74
N SER A 126 11.99 9.84 23.42
CA SER A 126 12.00 10.22 24.82
C SER A 126 11.69 11.72 24.93
N LEU A 127 10.63 12.07 25.63
CA LEU A 127 10.31 13.46 25.90
C LEU A 127 11.33 14.02 26.89
N SER A 128 12.09 15.03 26.46
CA SER A 128 13.03 15.73 27.35
C SER A 128 12.32 16.29 28.57
N GLY A 129 13.04 16.46 29.69
CA GLY A 129 12.49 17.07 30.90
C GLY A 129 11.87 18.45 30.64
N THR A 130 12.48 19.24 29.76
CA THR A 130 11.99 20.56 29.32
C THR A 130 10.68 20.44 28.55
N THR A 131 10.60 19.53 27.57
CA THR A 131 9.38 19.28 26.78
C THR A 131 8.25 18.80 27.69
N ARG A 132 8.56 17.88 28.61
CA ARG A 132 7.61 17.32 29.57
C ARG A 132 7.03 18.40 30.48
N GLU A 133 7.88 19.26 31.04
CA GLU A 133 7.41 20.33 31.92
C GLU A 133 6.60 21.39 31.14
N ALA A 134 7.00 21.71 29.91
CA ALA A 134 6.22 22.59 29.04
C ALA A 134 4.82 22.03 28.74
N LEU A 135 4.71 20.73 28.41
CA LEU A 135 3.43 20.05 28.22
C LEU A 135 2.62 20.00 29.52
N ARG A 136 3.27 19.71 30.65
CA ARG A 136 2.62 19.68 31.97
C ARG A 136 2.01 21.02 32.35
N ARG A 137 2.74 22.13 32.18
CA ARG A 137 2.24 23.49 32.46
C ARG A 137 1.03 23.87 31.60
N LYS A 138 0.93 23.31 30.39
CA LYS A 138 -0.23 23.47 29.50
C LYS A 138 -1.39 22.51 29.82
N GLY A 139 -1.24 21.60 30.79
CA GLY A 139 -2.20 20.53 31.06
C GLY A 139 -2.29 19.48 29.95
N ARG A 140 -1.21 19.29 29.17
CA ARG A 140 -1.18 18.48 27.94
C ARG A 140 -0.31 17.23 28.03
N LEU A 141 -0.03 16.75 29.25
CA LEU A 141 0.77 15.55 29.45
C LEU A 141 -0.07 14.26 29.32
N SER A 142 -0.83 14.18 28.24
CA SER A 142 -1.64 13.05 27.80
C SER A 142 -1.49 12.89 26.29
N LEU A 143 -1.92 11.76 25.73
CA LEU A 143 -1.86 11.56 24.29
C LEU A 143 -2.62 12.66 23.53
N GLU A 144 -3.87 12.90 23.91
CA GLU A 144 -4.73 13.97 23.35
C GLU A 144 -4.08 15.36 23.50
N GLY A 145 -3.45 15.63 24.64
CA GLY A 145 -2.75 16.88 24.89
C GLY A 145 -1.54 17.07 23.98
N ILE A 146 -0.78 16.00 23.75
CA ILE A 146 0.35 16.00 22.83
C ILE A 146 -0.15 16.20 21.40
N GLU A 147 -1.15 15.46 20.95
CA GLU A 147 -1.78 15.63 19.63
C GLU A 147 -2.23 17.07 19.38
N LYS A 148 -2.90 17.67 20.37
CA LYS A 148 -3.30 19.08 20.30
C LYS A 148 -2.11 20.03 20.18
N ASP A 149 -1.02 19.79 20.92
CA ASP A 149 0.19 20.62 20.83
C ASP A 149 0.90 20.47 19.48
N LEU A 150 0.91 19.26 18.91
CA LEU A 150 1.44 19.01 17.57
C LEU A 150 0.61 19.74 16.50
N ALA A 151 -0.72 19.66 16.58
CA ALA A 151 -1.64 20.35 15.68
C ALA A 151 -1.50 21.88 15.76
N GLU A 152 -1.40 22.46 16.95
CA GLU A 152 -1.20 23.91 17.13
C GLU A 152 0.13 24.40 16.57
N LYS A 153 1.14 23.53 16.51
CA LYS A 153 2.44 23.80 15.87
C LYS A 153 2.45 23.52 14.38
N GLY A 154 1.29 23.24 13.79
CA GLY A 154 1.11 23.06 12.35
C GLY A 154 1.40 21.65 11.84
N TRP A 155 1.67 20.67 12.72
CA TRP A 155 1.79 19.29 12.28
C TRP A 155 0.41 18.69 12.07
N ARG A 156 0.09 18.39 10.81
CA ARG A 156 -1.05 17.54 10.44
C ARG A 156 -0.57 16.09 10.41
N LEU A 157 -1.05 15.29 11.35
CA LEU A 157 -0.82 13.84 11.32
C LEU A 157 -1.43 13.29 10.04
N SER A 158 -0.65 12.51 9.28
CA SER A 158 -1.22 11.77 8.15
C SER A 158 -2.26 10.78 8.67
N GLU A 159 -3.18 10.35 7.81
CA GLU A 159 -4.19 9.33 8.17
C GLU A 159 -3.56 7.98 8.55
N HIS A 160 -2.27 7.82 8.31
CA HIS A 160 -1.48 6.63 8.57
C HIS A 160 -0.67 6.70 9.86
N VAL A 161 -0.67 7.85 10.55
CA VAL A 161 0.06 8.00 11.81
C VAL A 161 -0.75 7.46 12.98
N THR A 162 -0.11 6.60 13.76
CA THR A 162 -0.60 6.24 15.10
C THR A 162 0.39 6.72 16.15
N LEU A 163 -0.10 7.50 17.12
CA LEU A 163 0.67 7.94 18.27
C LEU A 163 0.31 7.10 19.50
N ARG A 164 1.34 6.71 20.27
CA ARG A 164 1.16 6.07 21.58
C ARG A 164 2.05 6.73 22.60
N TYR A 165 1.48 7.18 23.71
CA TYR A 165 2.22 7.85 24.76
C TYR A 165 2.25 7.01 26.05
N SER A 166 3.46 6.74 26.55
CA SER A 166 3.69 6.14 27.86
C SER A 166 4.12 7.24 28.83
N GLY A 167 3.19 7.67 29.69
CA GLY A 167 3.45 8.71 30.69
C GLY A 167 4.51 8.31 31.72
N GLU A 168 4.50 7.04 32.14
CA GLU A 168 5.47 6.48 33.09
C GLU A 168 6.91 6.59 32.57
N ASN A 169 7.12 6.16 31.32
CA ASN A 169 8.46 6.18 30.71
C ASN A 169 8.78 7.52 30.04
N SER A 170 7.81 8.44 29.96
CA SER A 170 7.91 9.68 29.18
C SER A 170 8.31 9.42 27.71
N ILE A 171 7.77 8.36 27.11
CA ILE A 171 8.07 7.95 25.73
C ILE A 171 6.85 8.19 24.86
N LEU A 172 7.04 8.88 23.73
CA LEU A 172 6.10 8.91 22.63
C LEU A 172 6.57 7.96 21.54
N LEU A 173 5.77 6.96 21.22
CA LEU A 173 5.94 6.12 20.06
C LEU A 173 5.14 6.72 18.90
N VAL A 174 5.82 6.98 17.79
CA VAL A 174 5.23 7.42 16.53
C VAL A 174 5.33 6.26 15.56
N ASP A 175 4.19 5.81 15.08
CA ASP A 175 4.08 4.84 14.00
C ASP A 175 3.59 5.61 12.77
N GLY A 176 4.37 5.70 11.70
CA GLY A 176 4.04 6.56 10.56
C GLY A 176 5.01 6.44 9.39
N THR A 177 4.80 7.25 8.37
CA THR A 177 5.66 7.29 7.18
C THR A 177 7.01 7.95 7.47
N ASP A 178 7.98 7.87 6.56
CA ASP A 178 9.26 8.58 6.71
C ASP A 178 9.09 10.09 6.96
N GLU A 179 8.11 10.72 6.29
CA GLU A 179 7.80 12.14 6.47
C GLU A 179 7.26 12.44 7.87
N ASP A 180 6.41 11.55 8.40
CA ASP A 180 5.89 11.65 9.76
C ASP A 180 7.00 11.49 10.81
N ILE A 181 7.89 10.52 10.59
CA ILE A 181 9.04 10.28 11.46
C ILE A 181 10.04 11.43 11.42
N GLU A 182 10.32 12.01 10.24
CA GLU A 182 11.19 13.17 10.11
C GLU A 182 10.59 14.39 10.82
N THR A 183 9.29 14.63 10.63
CA THR A 183 8.57 15.73 11.29
C THR A 183 8.57 15.57 12.80
N ALA A 184 8.29 14.37 13.32
CA ALA A 184 8.40 14.06 14.73
C ALA A 184 9.82 14.31 15.27
N SER A 185 10.85 13.88 14.55
CA SER A 185 12.26 14.06 14.96
C SER A 185 12.63 15.52 15.13
N ARG A 186 12.20 16.39 14.19
CA ARG A 186 12.39 17.85 14.29
C ARG A 186 11.70 18.44 15.52
N TYR A 187 10.51 17.95 15.86
CA TYR A 187 9.75 18.43 17.00
C TYR A 187 10.37 18.03 18.34
N PHE A 188 10.76 16.75 18.49
CA PHE A 188 11.29 16.23 19.75
C PHE A 188 12.79 16.46 19.92
N GLY A 189 13.44 17.08 18.93
CA GLY A 189 14.85 17.51 19.03
C GLY A 189 15.84 16.35 19.03
N VAL A 190 15.44 15.20 18.49
CA VAL A 190 16.33 14.05 18.30
C VAL A 190 17.00 14.25 16.94
N LYS A 191 18.27 14.68 16.96
CA LYS A 191 19.14 14.68 15.77
C LYS A 191 19.61 13.27 15.46
#